data_AF-B9RZR5-F1
#
_entry.id   AF-B9RZR5-F1
#
_cell.length_a   1.000
_cell.length_b   1.000
_cell.length_c   1.000
_cell.angle_alpha   90.00
_cell.angle_beta   90.00
_cell.angle_gamma   90.00
#
_symmetry.space_group_name_H-M   'P 1'
#
loop_
_entity.id
_entity.type
_entity.pdbx_description
1 polymer ?
#
loop_
_entity_poly.entity_id
_entity_poly.type
_entity_poly.pdbx_seq_one_letter_code
_entity_poly.pdbx_strand_id
1 'polypeptide(L)'
;MEIPKAKQDKHICKTGFISARKIMFDKLKLKNTFARPDYPKGIDFGNPIGIPSGRYTNGRTAIDIIGKILSLRNFVSTEQESGLNNFTPPYLAPTTTGDVLLKGVNYASSAAGILNATGSGVGDLIPLDMKISCSVKTRQNIIAQMGAPAEKKLLNRAIYIAATGANDVMYFAKRTDLERPKSFYLDTIISRFRSRLTRLYKLCSRKFMVTNSGAGGCVPHLRDDYPKVLDGCVPFVNQLMQAYNRRLKRLLEELNTNLTGSTFVLADIYAMSEYIIRNYISYG
;
A
#
# COMPACT_ATOMS: atom_id res chain seq x y z
N MET A 1 15.37 20.01 -26.15
CA MET A 1 15.84 18.84 -25.39
C MET A 1 14.63 18.00 -25.03
N GLU A 2 14.52 16.78 -25.57
CA GLU A 2 13.39 15.89 -25.26
C GLU A 2 13.67 15.09 -23.98
N ILE A 3 12.65 14.97 -23.11
CA ILE A 3 12.70 14.09 -21.95
C ILE A 3 12.42 12.65 -22.41
N PRO A 4 13.32 11.68 -22.19
CA PRO A 4 13.09 10.31 -22.63
C PRO A 4 11.82 9.70 -22.04
N LYS A 5 10.90 9.25 -22.91
CA LYS A 5 9.71 8.49 -22.50
C LYS A 5 10.17 7.16 -21.90
N ALA A 6 10.09 7.02 -20.58
CA ALA A 6 10.43 5.77 -19.89
C ALA A 6 9.58 4.61 -20.44
N LYS A 7 10.23 3.63 -21.09
CA LYS A 7 9.62 2.35 -21.49
C LYS A 7 9.41 1.48 -20.24
N GLN A 8 8.45 1.82 -19.39
CA GLN A 8 8.00 0.94 -18.31
C GLN A 8 7.09 -0.15 -18.89
N ASP A 9 7.46 -1.41 -18.67
CA ASP A 9 6.99 -2.52 -19.50
C ASP A 9 5.50 -2.87 -19.36
N LYS A 10 4.85 -3.05 -20.52
CA LYS A 10 3.48 -3.59 -20.63
C LYS A 10 3.35 -5.05 -20.15
N HIS A 11 4.48 -5.74 -20.00
CA HIS A 11 4.61 -7.19 -19.79
C HIS A 11 4.46 -7.65 -18.33
N ILE A 12 4.55 -6.74 -17.36
CA ILE A 12 4.65 -7.09 -15.92
C ILE A 12 3.38 -7.73 -15.33
N CYS A 13 2.20 -7.53 -15.91
CA CYS A 13 0.94 -8.08 -15.38
C CYS A 13 0.40 -9.30 -16.21
N LYS A 14 0.24 -10.49 -15.59
CA LYS A 14 -0.34 -11.77 -16.13
C LYS A 14 -1.52 -12.31 -15.24
N THR A 15 -2.09 -13.51 -15.50
CA THR A 15 -3.54 -13.80 -15.28
C THR A 15 -3.93 -15.18 -14.64
N GLY A 16 -5.17 -15.33 -14.08
CA GLY A 16 -5.68 -16.55 -13.35
C GLY A 16 -7.14 -16.48 -12.77
N PHE A 17 -7.68 -17.53 -12.12
CA PHE A 17 -9.14 -17.84 -11.93
C PHE A 17 -9.68 -18.56 -10.60
N ILE A 18 -10.71 -18.02 -9.84
CA ILE A 18 -11.79 -18.44 -8.81
C ILE A 18 -11.66 -18.27 -7.25
N SER A 19 -12.46 -17.69 -6.32
CA SER A 19 -13.67 -16.85 -6.10
C SER A 19 -13.41 -15.93 -4.85
N ALA A 20 -13.85 -14.64 -4.81
CA ALA A 20 -13.01 -13.58 -4.18
C ALA A 20 -13.37 -12.92 -2.83
N ARG A 21 -12.36 -12.59 -1.99
CA ARG A 21 -12.51 -11.81 -0.73
C ARG A 21 -11.26 -11.02 -0.19
N LYS A 22 -10.49 -10.23 -0.98
CA LYS A 22 -9.73 -9.00 -0.52
C LYS A 22 -8.84 -8.39 -1.63
N ILE A 23 -8.56 -7.08 -1.57
CA ILE A 23 -7.48 -6.43 -2.36
C ILE A 23 -6.58 -5.61 -1.43
N MET A 24 -5.31 -6.00 -1.33
CA MET A 24 -4.36 -5.51 -0.31
C MET A 24 -3.07 -4.96 -0.92
N PHE A 25 -2.22 -4.34 -0.09
CA PHE A 25 -1.05 -3.57 -0.53
C PHE A 25 0.14 -3.72 0.46
N ASP A 26 0.80 -4.88 0.42
CA ASP A 26 2.15 -5.20 0.92
C ASP A 26 2.78 -6.39 0.14
N LYS A 27 3.82 -6.16 -0.70
CA LYS A 27 4.75 -7.13 -1.35
C LYS A 27 4.65 -7.32 -2.88
N LEU A 28 5.79 -7.12 -3.55
CA LEU A 28 6.10 -7.49 -4.94
C LEU A 28 7.58 -7.89 -5.02
N LYS A 29 7.92 -9.03 -5.63
CA LYS A 29 9.33 -9.43 -5.88
C LYS A 29 9.79 -8.88 -7.23
N LEU A 30 10.37 -7.68 -7.20
CA LEU A 30 11.06 -7.06 -8.34
C LEU A 30 12.53 -7.53 -8.38
N LYS A 31 13.14 -7.61 -9.57
CA LYS A 31 14.48 -8.22 -9.72
C LYS A 31 15.60 -7.20 -9.52
N ASN A 32 15.49 -6.03 -10.14
CA ASN A 32 16.55 -5.04 -10.21
C ASN A 32 16.19 -3.81 -9.35
N THR A 33 15.91 -4.02 -8.05
CA THR A 33 15.55 -2.95 -7.12
C THR A 33 16.45 -2.89 -5.88
N PHE A 34 16.85 -1.68 -5.51
CA PHE A 34 17.42 -1.34 -4.21
C PHE A 34 16.34 -1.22 -3.13
N ALA A 35 15.06 -1.05 -3.49
CA ALA A 35 13.94 -1.09 -2.56
C ALA A 35 13.57 -2.53 -2.17
N ARG A 36 14.54 -3.20 -1.54
CA ARG A 36 14.43 -4.54 -0.94
C ARG A 36 14.66 -4.43 0.59
N PRO A 37 13.99 -5.23 1.43
CA PRO A 37 14.19 -5.18 2.88
C PRO A 37 15.58 -5.73 3.25
N ASP A 38 16.11 -5.27 4.39
CA ASP A 38 17.26 -5.93 5.01
C ASP A 38 16.88 -6.93 6.12
N TYR A 39 17.86 -7.67 6.65
CA TYR A 39 17.64 -8.64 7.72
C TYR A 39 16.86 -7.99 8.88
N PRO A 40 15.76 -8.59 9.37
CA PRO A 40 15.37 -10.01 9.25
C PRO A 40 14.57 -10.44 8.00
N LYS A 41 14.23 -9.56 7.04
CA LYS A 41 13.56 -9.89 5.74
C LYS A 41 12.33 -10.83 5.79
N GLY A 42 11.66 -11.02 6.93
CA GLY A 42 10.49 -11.89 7.06
C GLY A 42 10.79 -13.38 7.29
N ILE A 43 11.81 -13.72 8.11
CA ILE A 43 12.16 -15.10 8.51
C ILE A 43 11.12 -15.79 9.42
N ASP A 44 10.40 -15.04 10.27
CA ASP A 44 9.37 -15.57 11.18
C ASP A 44 8.00 -15.71 10.48
N PHE A 45 7.99 -15.60 9.15
CA PHE A 45 6.77 -15.63 8.33
C PHE A 45 6.66 -16.93 7.52
N GLY A 46 5.94 -17.90 8.07
CA GLY A 46 5.49 -19.09 7.35
C GLY A 46 5.86 -20.39 8.05
N ASN A 47 6.00 -21.45 7.24
CA ASN A 47 6.48 -22.76 7.64
C ASN A 47 7.29 -23.33 6.45
N PRO A 48 8.55 -23.76 6.63
CA PRO A 48 9.35 -23.65 7.85
C PRO A 48 9.72 -22.19 8.20
N ILE A 49 9.90 -21.94 9.49
CA ILE A 49 10.46 -20.68 10.02
C ILE A 49 11.95 -20.61 9.65
N GLY A 50 12.50 -19.40 9.51
CA GLY A 50 13.90 -19.15 9.16
C GLY A 50 14.15 -18.88 7.68
N ILE A 51 13.18 -19.14 6.78
CA ILE A 51 13.30 -18.81 5.35
C ILE A 51 12.91 -17.34 5.12
N PRO A 52 13.79 -16.47 4.60
CA PRO A 52 13.49 -15.06 4.34
C PRO A 52 12.36 -14.88 3.32
N SER A 53 11.14 -14.60 3.81
CA SER A 53 9.98 -14.47 2.93
C SER A 53 10.02 -13.21 2.03
N GLY A 54 10.85 -12.22 2.37
CA GLY A 54 11.01 -10.95 1.65
C GLY A 54 10.02 -9.87 2.11
N ARG A 55 9.78 -9.74 3.42
CA ARG A 55 8.92 -8.72 4.04
C ARG A 55 9.74 -7.64 4.76
N TYR A 56 9.13 -6.47 4.98
CA TYR A 56 9.69 -5.32 5.71
C TYR A 56 9.46 -5.42 7.24
N THR A 57 9.71 -6.60 7.80
CA THR A 57 9.49 -6.99 9.20
C THR A 57 10.18 -8.34 9.41
N ASN A 58 10.32 -8.81 10.65
CA ASN A 58 10.69 -10.19 10.94
C ASN A 58 9.57 -11.20 10.59
N GLY A 59 8.30 -10.81 10.73
CA GLY A 59 7.15 -11.73 10.62
C GLY A 59 6.01 -11.24 9.73
N ARG A 60 4.80 -11.16 10.31
CA ARG A 60 3.57 -10.70 9.64
C ARG A 60 3.52 -9.17 9.59
N THR A 61 3.06 -8.58 8.50
CA THR A 61 2.79 -7.14 8.46
C THR A 61 1.40 -6.79 9.02
N ALA A 62 1.16 -5.52 9.35
CA ALA A 62 -0.17 -5.05 9.77
C ALA A 62 -1.27 -5.43 8.77
N ILE A 63 -0.95 -5.45 7.48
CA ILE A 63 -1.85 -5.86 6.39
C ILE A 63 -2.21 -7.35 6.50
N ASP A 64 -1.26 -8.24 6.81
CA ASP A 64 -1.53 -9.66 7.06
C ASP A 64 -2.45 -9.86 8.27
N ILE A 65 -2.24 -9.09 9.35
CA ILE A 65 -3.00 -9.17 10.60
C ILE A 65 -4.44 -8.69 10.39
N ILE A 66 -4.62 -7.52 9.75
CA ILE A 66 -5.94 -7.01 9.31
C ILE A 66 -6.61 -8.04 8.37
N GLY A 67 -5.84 -8.61 7.44
CA GLY A 67 -6.28 -9.68 6.55
C GLY A 67 -6.87 -10.88 7.31
N LYS A 68 -6.16 -11.41 8.31
CA LYS A 68 -6.62 -12.52 9.16
C LYS A 68 -7.85 -12.15 9.99
N ILE A 69 -7.85 -11.01 10.67
CA ILE A 69 -9.00 -10.55 11.49
C ILE A 69 -10.27 -10.42 10.63
N LEU A 70 -10.13 -9.86 9.41
CA LEU A 70 -11.24 -9.75 8.45
C LEU A 70 -11.64 -11.09 7.80
N SER A 71 -10.86 -12.16 7.92
CA SER A 71 -11.29 -13.52 7.54
C SER A 71 -12.11 -14.16 8.66
N LEU A 72 -11.58 -14.13 9.89
CA LEU A 72 -12.22 -14.73 11.07
C LEU A 72 -13.60 -14.12 11.35
N ARG A 73 -13.72 -12.79 11.32
CA ARG A 73 -15.00 -12.07 11.52
C ARG A 73 -16.06 -12.31 10.43
N ASN A 74 -15.76 -13.09 9.38
CA ASN A 74 -16.68 -13.43 8.30
C ASN A 74 -17.14 -14.90 8.32
N PHE A 75 -16.90 -15.64 9.42
CA PHE A 75 -17.26 -17.06 9.58
C PHE A 75 -16.85 -17.94 8.38
N VAL A 76 -15.61 -17.77 7.91
CA VAL A 76 -14.97 -18.75 7.01
C VAL A 76 -14.19 -19.72 7.88
N SER A 77 -14.89 -20.73 8.40
CA SER A 77 -14.34 -21.80 9.24
C SER A 77 -13.59 -22.82 8.38
N THR A 78 -12.34 -22.48 8.02
CA THR A 78 -11.34 -23.42 7.53
C THR A 78 -10.09 -23.28 8.39
N GLU A 79 -10.15 -23.79 9.62
CA GLU A 79 -9.03 -23.75 10.57
C GLU A 79 -7.89 -24.70 10.17
N GLN A 80 -8.18 -25.66 9.28
CA GLN A 80 -7.30 -26.77 8.92
C GLN A 80 -6.61 -26.54 7.56
N GLU A 81 -5.75 -25.52 7.48
CA GLU A 81 -4.72 -25.44 6.43
C GLU A 81 -3.44 -24.81 7.01
N SER A 82 -2.49 -25.67 7.38
CA SER A 82 -1.23 -25.35 8.05
C SER A 82 -0.18 -24.78 7.10
N GLY A 83 -0.44 -23.59 6.54
CA GLY A 83 0.47 -22.97 5.56
C GLY A 83 0.24 -21.49 5.28
N LEU A 84 0.87 -21.02 4.20
CA LEU A 84 0.85 -19.62 3.75
C LEU A 84 -0.53 -19.18 3.21
N ASN A 85 -1.44 -20.13 2.99
CA ASN A 85 -2.65 -20.00 2.17
C ASN A 85 -3.72 -19.04 2.74
N ASN A 86 -3.58 -18.61 4.00
CA ASN A 86 -4.48 -17.68 4.68
C ASN A 86 -4.13 -16.19 4.52
N PHE A 87 -3.09 -15.84 3.73
CA PHE A 87 -2.68 -14.45 3.49
C PHE A 87 -2.90 -14.02 2.02
N THR A 88 -3.28 -12.75 1.79
CA THR A 88 -3.48 -12.21 0.44
C THR A 88 -2.12 -12.05 -0.28
N PRO A 89 -1.84 -12.82 -1.35
CA PRO A 89 -0.48 -13.01 -1.85
C PRO A 89 -0.04 -11.99 -2.91
N PRO A 90 1.29 -11.82 -3.08
CA PRO A 90 1.89 -10.82 -3.97
C PRO A 90 1.61 -11.11 -5.44
N TYR A 91 1.10 -10.12 -6.16
CA TYR A 91 0.65 -10.22 -7.54
C TYR A 91 1.68 -10.82 -8.53
N LEU A 92 2.98 -10.69 -8.25
CA LEU A 92 4.07 -11.25 -9.06
C LEU A 92 4.54 -12.65 -8.66
N ALA A 93 3.92 -13.31 -7.67
CA ALA A 93 4.17 -14.73 -7.44
C ALA A 93 3.49 -15.57 -8.55
N PRO A 94 4.15 -16.61 -9.12
CA PRO A 94 3.53 -17.49 -10.11
C PRO A 94 2.24 -18.16 -9.61
N THR A 95 2.15 -18.40 -8.30
CA THR A 95 0.97 -18.93 -7.61
C THR A 95 -0.15 -17.90 -7.40
N THR A 96 0.07 -16.61 -7.66
CA THR A 96 -0.99 -15.58 -7.69
C THR A 96 -1.62 -15.56 -9.08
N THR A 97 -2.13 -16.75 -9.43
CA THR A 97 -2.92 -17.14 -10.59
C THR A 97 -3.97 -18.14 -10.08
N GLY A 98 -4.78 -18.77 -10.95
CA GLY A 98 -5.86 -19.65 -10.48
C GLY A 98 -6.72 -19.01 -9.38
N ASP A 99 -7.19 -19.82 -8.44
CA ASP A 99 -8.16 -19.40 -7.42
C ASP A 99 -7.68 -18.23 -6.55
N VAL A 100 -6.37 -18.12 -6.47
CA VAL A 100 -5.66 -17.23 -5.56
C VAL A 100 -5.93 -15.77 -5.87
N LEU A 101 -6.03 -15.36 -7.15
CA LEU A 101 -6.34 -13.98 -7.54
C LEU A 101 -7.61 -13.44 -6.89
N LEU A 102 -8.54 -14.35 -6.62
CA LEU A 102 -9.83 -13.99 -6.11
C LEU A 102 -9.76 -13.98 -4.58
N LYS A 103 -9.25 -15.05 -3.94
CA LYS A 103 -9.02 -15.06 -2.47
C LYS A 103 -8.33 -13.77 -1.99
N GLY A 104 -7.37 -13.28 -2.78
CA GLY A 104 -7.19 -11.85 -2.99
C GLY A 104 -5.95 -11.53 -3.82
N VAL A 105 -5.70 -10.25 -4.10
CA VAL A 105 -4.45 -9.82 -4.72
C VAL A 105 -3.76 -8.72 -3.93
N ASN A 106 -2.44 -8.81 -3.87
CA ASN A 106 -1.58 -7.83 -3.24
C ASN A 106 -0.67 -7.11 -4.25
N TYR A 107 -0.73 -5.77 -4.31
CA TYR A 107 -0.06 -4.97 -5.36
C TYR A 107 1.05 -4.02 -4.87
N ALA A 108 1.51 -4.06 -3.61
CA ALA A 108 2.46 -3.02 -3.17
C ALA A 108 3.92 -3.30 -3.52
N SER A 109 4.52 -2.36 -4.24
CA SER A 109 5.96 -2.14 -4.30
C SER A 109 6.39 -1.32 -3.09
N SER A 110 7.54 -1.66 -2.50
CA SER A 110 8.30 -0.78 -1.62
C SER A 110 8.77 0.47 -2.37
N ALA A 111 9.17 1.52 -1.64
CA ALA A 111 9.54 2.88 -2.07
C ALA A 111 8.51 3.65 -2.94
N ALA A 112 7.50 2.97 -3.49
CA ALA A 112 6.56 3.52 -4.44
C ALA A 112 5.56 4.47 -3.77
N GLY A 113 5.39 5.63 -4.38
CA GLY A 113 4.42 6.63 -3.96
C GLY A 113 3.09 6.60 -4.74
N ILE A 114 2.31 7.65 -4.48
CA ILE A 114 1.15 8.10 -5.26
C ILE A 114 1.59 8.69 -6.60
N LEU A 115 2.72 9.39 -6.61
CA LEU A 115 3.34 9.96 -7.81
C LEU A 115 4.30 8.95 -8.44
N ASN A 116 4.27 8.83 -9.77
CA ASN A 116 5.09 7.84 -10.49
C ASN A 116 6.60 8.14 -10.47
N ALA A 117 7.00 9.34 -10.06
CA ALA A 117 8.41 9.73 -9.86
C ALA A 117 8.95 9.41 -8.46
N THR A 118 8.07 9.17 -7.48
CA THR A 118 8.45 8.87 -6.09
C THR A 118 9.17 7.53 -6.03
N GLY A 119 10.44 7.56 -5.60
CA GLY A 119 11.30 6.37 -5.53
C GLY A 119 12.04 6.05 -6.83
N SER A 120 12.05 6.91 -7.84
CA SER A 120 12.68 6.65 -9.15
C SER A 120 14.17 6.23 -9.10
N GLY A 121 14.91 6.65 -8.07
CA GLY A 121 16.33 6.30 -7.88
C GLY A 121 16.61 4.87 -7.38
N VAL A 122 15.58 4.06 -7.06
CA VAL A 122 15.77 2.72 -6.47
C VAL A 122 15.79 1.57 -7.49
N GLY A 123 15.73 1.87 -8.80
CA GLY A 123 15.62 0.85 -9.85
C GLY A 123 14.18 0.40 -10.11
N ASP A 124 13.94 -0.90 -10.27
CA ASP A 124 12.61 -1.47 -10.53
C ASP A 124 11.60 -1.00 -9.47
N LEU A 125 10.44 -0.52 -9.94
CA LEU A 125 9.38 0.03 -9.10
C LEU A 125 8.01 -0.14 -9.77
N ILE A 126 6.98 -0.50 -8.99
CA ILE A 126 5.57 -0.46 -9.46
C ILE A 126 4.85 0.69 -8.75
N PRO A 127 4.71 1.88 -9.37
CA PRO A 127 4.01 3.03 -8.79
C PRO A 127 2.48 2.88 -8.85
N LEU A 128 1.74 3.72 -8.11
CA LEU A 128 0.29 3.56 -7.90
C LEU A 128 -0.54 3.42 -9.19
N ASP A 129 -0.23 4.16 -10.25
CA ASP A 129 -0.93 4.01 -11.55
C ASP A 129 -0.74 2.63 -12.18
N MET A 130 0.43 2.02 -11.97
CA MET A 130 0.74 0.69 -12.44
C MET A 130 0.11 -0.39 -11.54
N LYS A 131 0.05 -0.18 -10.22
CA LYS A 131 -0.71 -1.04 -9.28
C LYS A 131 -2.18 -1.15 -9.72
N ILE A 132 -2.82 -0.02 -10.03
CA ILE A 132 -4.20 0.04 -10.55
C ILE A 132 -4.32 -0.62 -11.93
N SER A 133 -3.29 -0.53 -12.76
CA SER A 133 -3.32 -1.11 -14.12
C SER A 133 -3.14 -2.63 -14.10
N CYS A 134 -2.32 -3.19 -13.20
CA CYS A 134 -2.35 -4.62 -12.92
C CYS A 134 -3.66 -5.07 -12.25
N SER A 135 -4.28 -4.25 -11.37
CA SER A 135 -5.59 -4.61 -10.81
C SER A 135 -6.73 -4.60 -11.82
N VAL A 136 -6.62 -3.80 -12.91
CA VAL A 136 -7.51 -3.93 -14.08
C VAL A 136 -7.30 -5.26 -14.80
N LYS A 137 -6.06 -5.73 -14.99
CA LYS A 137 -5.81 -7.07 -15.57
C LYS A 137 -6.35 -8.19 -14.69
N THR A 138 -6.18 -8.11 -13.36
CA THR A 138 -6.85 -9.02 -12.43
C THR A 138 -8.36 -8.99 -12.63
N ARG A 139 -8.99 -7.80 -12.64
CA ARG A 139 -10.44 -7.62 -12.87
C ARG A 139 -10.91 -8.29 -14.16
N GLN A 140 -10.17 -8.18 -15.26
CA GLN A 140 -10.50 -8.83 -16.53
C GLN A 140 -10.58 -10.35 -16.40
N ASN A 141 -9.72 -10.97 -15.57
CA ASN A 141 -9.82 -12.41 -15.29
C ASN A 141 -11.09 -12.73 -14.50
N ILE A 142 -11.43 -11.94 -13.46
CA ILE A 142 -12.68 -12.08 -12.69
C ILE A 142 -13.93 -11.94 -13.59
N ILE A 143 -13.84 -11.22 -14.71
CA ILE A 143 -14.93 -11.14 -15.69
C ILE A 143 -14.97 -12.41 -16.56
N ALA A 144 -13.85 -12.84 -17.14
CA ALA A 144 -13.76 -14.05 -17.97
C ALA A 144 -14.15 -15.35 -17.21
N GLN A 145 -13.99 -15.31 -15.90
CA GLN A 145 -14.29 -16.34 -14.91
C GLN A 145 -15.76 -16.64 -14.66
N MET A 146 -16.52 -15.60 -14.31
CA MET A 146 -17.83 -15.70 -13.64
C MET A 146 -18.83 -14.67 -14.17
N GLY A 147 -18.45 -13.96 -15.23
CA GLY A 147 -19.22 -12.87 -15.82
C GLY A 147 -19.14 -11.56 -15.01
N ALA A 148 -19.34 -10.46 -15.73
CA ALA A 148 -19.40 -9.12 -15.15
C ALA A 148 -20.43 -8.94 -14.01
N PRO A 149 -21.62 -9.60 -14.00
CA PRO A 149 -22.56 -9.46 -12.88
C PRO A 149 -22.01 -10.00 -11.55
N ALA A 150 -21.34 -11.16 -11.58
CA ALA A 150 -20.73 -11.73 -10.39
C ALA A 150 -19.50 -10.92 -9.97
N GLU A 151 -18.62 -10.55 -10.90
CA GLU A 151 -17.47 -9.68 -10.66
C GLU A 151 -17.86 -8.35 -9.99
N LYS A 152 -18.90 -7.66 -10.48
CA LYS A 152 -19.41 -6.42 -9.89
C LYS A 152 -19.93 -6.63 -8.46
N LYS A 153 -20.69 -7.71 -8.21
CA LYS A 153 -21.17 -8.10 -6.86
C LYS A 153 -20.01 -8.40 -5.91
N LEU A 154 -18.88 -8.86 -6.46
CA LEU A 154 -17.68 -9.26 -5.75
C LEU A 154 -16.79 -8.07 -5.37
N LEU A 155 -16.46 -7.19 -6.33
CA LEU A 155 -15.67 -5.98 -6.09
C LEU A 155 -16.40 -4.97 -5.18
N ASN A 156 -17.73 -4.86 -5.28
CA ASN A 156 -18.54 -4.07 -4.35
C ASN A 156 -18.44 -4.56 -2.88
N ARG A 157 -18.09 -5.84 -2.66
CA ARG A 157 -17.94 -6.45 -1.33
C ARG A 157 -16.50 -6.42 -0.82
N ALA A 158 -15.51 -6.38 -1.73
CA ALA A 158 -14.09 -6.36 -1.39
C ALA A 158 -13.70 -5.08 -0.64
N ILE A 159 -12.71 -5.22 0.25
CA ILE A 159 -12.05 -4.12 0.96
C ILE A 159 -10.72 -3.86 0.25
N TYR A 160 -10.43 -2.58 0.02
CA TYR A 160 -9.27 -2.06 -0.69
C TYR A 160 -8.41 -1.25 0.28
N ILE A 161 -7.23 -1.75 0.65
CA ILE A 161 -6.40 -1.13 1.71
C ILE A 161 -5.26 -0.29 1.10
N ALA A 162 -5.47 1.00 0.88
CA ALA A 162 -4.48 1.89 0.29
C ALA A 162 -3.51 2.47 1.34
N ALA A 163 -2.38 1.78 1.55
CA ALA A 163 -1.24 2.30 2.32
C ALA A 163 -0.21 2.93 1.37
N THR A 164 -0.21 4.27 1.23
CA THR A 164 0.67 5.02 0.33
C THR A 164 0.69 6.53 0.66
N GLY A 165 1.56 7.31 0.03
CA GLY A 165 1.74 8.75 0.28
C GLY A 165 2.88 9.12 1.23
N ALA A 166 3.19 8.26 2.22
CA ALA A 166 4.33 8.45 3.12
C ALA A 166 5.65 8.61 2.33
N ASN A 167 5.88 7.73 1.34
CA ASN A 167 7.05 7.78 0.47
C ASN A 167 7.15 9.09 -0.31
N ASP A 168 6.04 9.67 -0.78
CA ASP A 168 6.03 10.93 -1.54
C ASP A 168 6.44 12.10 -0.65
N VAL A 169 5.96 12.12 0.61
CA VAL A 169 6.32 13.15 1.60
C VAL A 169 7.78 12.98 2.07
N MET A 170 8.26 11.75 2.27
CA MET A 170 9.67 11.47 2.58
C MET A 170 10.60 11.89 1.43
N TYR A 171 10.25 11.51 0.20
CA TYR A 171 11.00 11.87 -1.00
C TYR A 171 11.11 13.39 -1.14
N PHE A 172 10.02 14.12 -0.89
CA PHE A 172 10.02 15.58 -0.92
C PHE A 172 10.78 16.23 0.25
N ALA A 173 10.71 15.67 1.46
CA ALA A 173 11.43 16.20 2.62
C ALA A 173 12.96 16.22 2.42
N LYS A 174 13.50 15.26 1.65
CA LYS A 174 14.92 15.16 1.28
C LYS A 174 15.35 16.03 0.10
N ARG A 175 14.43 16.71 -0.61
CA ARG A 175 14.75 17.53 -1.80
C ARG A 175 14.95 19.00 -1.41
N THR A 176 16.20 19.46 -1.51
CA THR A 176 16.61 20.86 -1.26
C THR A 176 16.57 21.74 -2.52
N ASP A 177 16.50 21.12 -3.69
CA ASP A 177 16.58 21.69 -5.04
C ASP A 177 15.22 22.09 -5.64
N LEU A 178 14.11 21.86 -4.91
CA LEU A 178 12.77 22.12 -5.41
C LEU A 178 12.32 23.55 -5.10
N GLU A 179 12.37 24.42 -6.11
CA GLU A 179 11.89 25.81 -6.10
C GLU A 179 10.41 25.97 -5.68
N ARG A 180 9.61 24.88 -5.75
CA ARG A 180 8.16 24.95 -5.55
C ARG A 180 7.78 24.90 -4.06
N PRO A 181 6.83 25.75 -3.60
CA PRO A 181 6.37 25.75 -2.23
C PRO A 181 5.92 24.37 -1.71
N LYS A 182 6.26 24.09 -0.46
CA LYS A 182 5.99 22.80 0.21
C LYS A 182 4.48 22.46 0.24
N SER A 183 3.62 23.47 0.31
CA SER A 183 2.17 23.34 0.11
C SER A 183 1.80 22.77 -1.26
N PHE A 184 2.26 23.40 -2.34
CA PHE A 184 1.96 23.01 -3.73
C PHE A 184 2.28 21.54 -4.01
N TYR A 185 3.40 21.02 -3.48
CA TYR A 185 3.73 19.61 -3.64
C TYR A 185 2.74 18.70 -2.92
N LEU A 186 2.40 18.99 -1.66
CA LEU A 186 1.39 18.21 -0.91
C LEU A 186 0.00 18.25 -1.56
N ASP A 187 -0.41 19.42 -2.06
CA ASP A 187 -1.67 19.59 -2.79
C ASP A 187 -1.64 18.84 -4.14
N THR A 188 -0.46 18.73 -4.78
CA THR A 188 -0.25 17.89 -5.97
C THR A 188 -0.40 16.40 -5.63
N ILE A 189 0.21 15.89 -4.55
CA ILE A 189 0.03 14.49 -4.11
C ILE A 189 -1.46 14.19 -3.91
N ILE A 190 -2.16 15.04 -3.15
CA ILE A 190 -3.56 14.85 -2.76
C ILE A 190 -4.50 14.93 -3.98
N SER A 191 -4.30 15.91 -4.86
CA SER A 191 -5.03 16.01 -6.13
C SER A 191 -4.82 14.78 -7.02
N ARG A 192 -3.57 14.27 -7.09
CA ARG A 192 -3.28 13.04 -7.83
C ARG A 192 -3.92 11.82 -7.15
N PHE A 193 -3.93 11.72 -5.82
CA PHE A 193 -4.53 10.60 -5.09
C PHE A 193 -6.05 10.56 -5.28
N ARG A 194 -6.74 11.71 -5.22
CA ARG A 194 -8.15 11.88 -5.58
C ARG A 194 -8.45 11.17 -6.91
N SER A 195 -7.70 11.47 -7.96
CA SER A 195 -7.90 10.85 -9.29
C SER A 195 -7.78 9.31 -9.26
N ARG A 196 -6.90 8.75 -8.43
CA ARG A 196 -6.67 7.29 -8.34
C ARG A 196 -7.76 6.59 -7.54
N LEU A 197 -8.21 7.19 -6.43
CA LEU A 197 -9.35 6.69 -5.65
C LEU A 197 -10.65 6.76 -6.47
N THR A 198 -10.91 7.87 -7.17
CA THR A 198 -12.05 7.99 -8.10
C THR A 198 -11.95 7.00 -9.27
N ARG A 199 -10.74 6.70 -9.80
CA ARG A 199 -10.53 5.66 -10.82
C ARG A 199 -10.88 4.26 -10.29
N LEU A 200 -10.48 3.92 -9.06
CA LEU A 200 -10.84 2.65 -8.42
C LEU A 200 -12.36 2.56 -8.18
N TYR A 201 -13.00 3.65 -7.73
CA TYR A 201 -14.46 3.71 -7.60
C TYR A 201 -15.19 3.48 -8.93
N LYS A 202 -14.71 4.07 -10.04
CA LYS A 202 -15.23 3.80 -11.39
C LYS A 202 -15.00 2.34 -11.83
N LEU A 203 -14.03 1.65 -11.24
CA LEU A 203 -13.74 0.21 -11.43
C LEU A 203 -14.46 -0.68 -10.38
N CYS A 204 -15.69 -0.33 -10.00
CA CYS A 204 -16.54 -1.07 -9.04
C CYS A 204 -15.97 -1.28 -7.62
N SER A 205 -14.88 -0.59 -7.24
CA SER A 205 -14.39 -0.62 -5.86
C SER A 205 -15.33 0.20 -4.97
N ARG A 206 -15.68 -0.29 -3.77
CA ARG A 206 -16.63 0.41 -2.88
C ARG A 206 -16.19 0.61 -1.44
N LYS A 207 -15.39 -0.29 -0.86
CA LYS A 207 -14.96 -0.18 0.54
C LYS A 207 -13.46 0.09 0.61
N PHE A 208 -13.08 1.29 0.98
CA PHE A 208 -11.70 1.74 1.04
C PHE A 208 -11.25 1.94 2.48
N MET A 209 -10.12 1.34 2.84
CA MET A 209 -9.37 1.67 4.05
C MET A 209 -8.10 2.37 3.59
N VAL A 210 -7.88 3.62 3.98
CA VAL A 210 -6.75 4.42 3.52
C VAL A 210 -5.92 4.81 4.73
N THR A 211 -4.63 4.50 4.75
CA THR A 211 -3.76 4.97 5.84
C THR A 211 -3.36 6.41 5.59
N ASN A 212 -3.20 7.21 6.64
CA ASN A 212 -2.36 8.40 6.55
C ASN A 212 -0.87 8.01 6.57
N SER A 213 0.03 8.98 6.71
CA SER A 213 1.44 8.72 6.98
C SER A 213 1.69 8.67 8.49
N GLY A 214 2.55 7.77 8.96
CA GLY A 214 2.93 7.67 10.37
C GLY A 214 3.81 8.84 10.83
N ALA A 215 4.33 8.75 12.05
CA ALA A 215 5.28 9.72 12.62
C ALA A 215 6.67 9.60 11.96
N GLY A 216 6.75 10.00 10.68
CA GLY A 216 7.91 9.75 9.80
C GLY A 216 9.24 10.28 10.32
N GLY A 217 9.25 11.41 11.02
CA GLY A 217 10.46 11.96 11.65
C GLY A 217 11.02 11.10 12.78
N CYS A 218 10.27 10.10 13.28
CA CYS A 218 10.72 9.14 14.28
C CYS A 218 11.37 7.88 13.67
N VAL A 219 11.32 7.69 12.35
CA VAL A 219 11.92 6.53 11.67
C VAL A 219 13.45 6.61 11.77
N PRO A 220 14.17 5.54 12.18
CA PRO A 220 15.62 5.59 12.42
C PRO A 220 16.43 6.22 11.29
N HIS A 221 16.30 5.73 10.04
CA HIS A 221 16.97 6.30 8.86
C HIS A 221 16.77 7.83 8.75
N LEU A 222 15.57 8.34 9.04
CA LEU A 222 15.32 9.78 8.99
C LEU A 222 15.93 10.54 10.16
N ARG A 223 16.16 9.92 11.32
CA ARG A 223 16.97 10.53 12.39
C ARG A 223 18.45 10.59 11.95
N ASP A 224 18.94 9.52 11.33
CA ASP A 224 20.30 9.42 10.79
C ASP A 224 20.58 10.44 9.67
N ASP A 225 19.57 10.77 8.83
CA ASP A 225 19.66 11.82 7.79
C ASP A 225 19.78 13.24 8.37
N TYR A 226 19.36 13.48 9.62
CA TYR A 226 19.30 14.80 10.25
C TYR A 226 19.98 14.83 11.64
N PRO A 227 21.29 14.49 11.75
CA PRO A 227 22.00 14.28 13.02
C PRO A 227 22.17 15.55 13.89
N LYS A 228 21.73 16.72 13.41
CA LYS A 228 21.60 17.95 14.21
C LYS A 228 20.36 17.95 15.12
N VAL A 229 19.44 17.01 14.93
CA VAL A 229 18.32 16.75 15.86
C VAL A 229 18.82 15.74 16.89
N LEU A 230 19.40 16.24 17.98
CA LEU A 230 20.07 15.43 19.00
C LEU A 230 19.12 14.39 19.62
N ASP A 231 17.91 14.81 20.00
CA ASP A 231 16.92 13.97 20.66
C ASP A 231 15.58 13.88 19.93
N GLY A 232 14.93 12.72 20.06
CA GLY A 232 13.58 12.49 19.57
C GLY A 232 13.44 12.46 18.04
N CYS A 233 12.29 12.93 17.56
CA CYS A 233 11.87 12.82 16.15
C CYS A 233 12.10 14.13 15.38
N VAL A 234 12.54 14.03 14.11
CA VAL A 234 12.82 15.18 13.23
C VAL A 234 11.55 16.05 13.05
N PRO A 235 11.48 17.26 13.65
CA PRO A 235 10.20 17.97 13.76
C PRO A 235 9.64 18.43 12.42
N PHE A 236 10.49 18.93 11.52
CA PHE A 236 10.10 19.38 10.18
C PHE A 236 9.47 18.25 9.34
N VAL A 237 9.98 17.02 9.46
CA VAL A 237 9.42 15.86 8.75
C VAL A 237 8.04 15.52 9.31
N ASN A 238 7.86 15.49 10.64
CA ASN A 238 6.55 15.28 11.25
C ASN A 238 5.55 16.39 10.90
N GLN A 239 5.97 17.66 10.82
CA GLN A 239 5.14 18.76 10.34
C GLN A 239 4.64 18.53 8.89
N LEU A 240 5.51 18.06 7.98
CA LEU A 240 5.11 17.69 6.61
C LEU A 240 4.15 16.50 6.60
N MET A 241 4.41 15.45 7.38
CA MET A 241 3.52 14.28 7.49
C MET A 241 2.13 14.71 7.97
N GLN A 242 2.04 15.50 9.03
CA GLN A 242 0.76 16.03 9.51
C GLN A 242 0.07 16.96 8.48
N ALA A 243 0.83 17.76 7.73
CA ALA A 243 0.30 18.63 6.68
C ALA A 243 -0.25 17.87 5.46
N TYR A 244 0.28 16.67 5.19
CA TYR A 244 -0.31 15.68 4.27
C TYR A 244 -1.55 15.03 4.90
N ASN A 245 -1.44 14.52 6.13
CA ASN A 245 -2.51 13.79 6.83
C ASN A 245 -3.80 14.64 6.97
N ARG A 246 -3.67 15.93 7.31
CA ARG A 246 -4.80 16.88 7.38
C ARG A 246 -5.49 17.09 6.02
N ARG A 247 -4.74 17.06 4.91
CA ARG A 247 -5.30 17.12 3.56
C ARG A 247 -5.96 15.81 3.15
N LEU A 248 -5.36 14.67 3.52
CA LEU A 248 -5.89 13.35 3.23
C LEU A 248 -7.23 13.13 3.94
N LYS A 249 -7.36 13.50 5.22
CA LYS A 249 -8.63 13.42 5.95
C LYS A 249 -9.76 14.13 5.18
N ARG A 250 -9.54 15.39 4.79
CA ARG A 250 -10.50 16.19 3.99
C ARG A 250 -10.81 15.58 2.62
N LEU A 251 -9.83 14.96 1.97
CA LEU A 251 -10.06 14.22 0.73
C LEU A 251 -10.97 13.00 0.94
N LEU A 252 -10.80 12.24 2.02
CA LEU A 252 -11.65 11.08 2.29
C LEU A 252 -13.06 11.49 2.72
N GLU A 253 -13.21 12.61 3.41
CA GLU A 253 -14.50 13.26 3.70
C GLU A 253 -15.21 13.66 2.40
N GLU A 254 -14.54 14.40 1.52
CA GLU A 254 -15.03 14.78 0.18
C GLU A 254 -15.44 13.57 -0.67
N LEU A 255 -14.64 12.50 -0.67
CA LEU A 255 -14.91 11.29 -1.45
C LEU A 255 -16.10 10.49 -0.87
N ASN A 256 -16.31 10.48 0.44
CA ASN A 256 -17.52 9.89 1.04
C ASN A 256 -18.78 10.65 0.62
N THR A 257 -18.76 11.99 0.64
CA THR A 257 -19.89 12.81 0.21
C THR A 257 -20.21 12.65 -1.28
N ASN A 258 -19.18 12.62 -2.14
CA ASN A 258 -19.36 12.74 -3.59
C ASN A 258 -19.42 11.40 -4.36
N LEU A 259 -19.05 10.26 -3.74
CA LEU A 259 -19.03 8.94 -4.40
C LEU A 259 -20.06 7.97 -3.79
N THR A 260 -21.33 8.20 -4.14
CA THR A 260 -22.51 7.51 -3.61
C THR A 260 -22.37 5.98 -3.53
N GLY A 261 -22.72 5.42 -2.37
CA GLY A 261 -22.67 3.96 -2.11
C GLY A 261 -21.27 3.39 -1.94
N SER A 262 -20.23 4.22 -1.86
CA SER A 262 -18.89 3.83 -1.39
C SER A 262 -18.64 4.27 0.05
N THR A 263 -17.53 3.83 0.63
CA THR A 263 -17.13 4.19 2.00
C THR A 263 -15.61 4.26 2.06
N PHE A 264 -15.08 5.41 2.51
CA PHE A 264 -13.67 5.67 2.74
C PHE A 264 -13.43 5.83 4.24
N VAL A 265 -12.71 4.88 4.84
CA VAL A 265 -12.30 4.92 6.25
C VAL A 265 -10.83 5.32 6.33
N LEU A 266 -10.53 6.34 7.14
CA LEU A 266 -9.16 6.69 7.48
C LEU A 266 -8.63 5.75 8.57
N ALA A 267 -7.49 5.11 8.31
CA ALA A 267 -6.68 4.46 9.32
C ALA A 267 -5.57 5.44 9.78
N ASP A 268 -5.74 6.01 10.98
CA ASP A 268 -4.82 7.02 11.51
C ASP A 268 -3.58 6.37 12.14
N ILE A 269 -2.62 5.99 11.28
CA ILE A 269 -1.34 5.42 11.72
C ILE A 269 -0.43 6.48 12.35
N TYR A 270 -0.63 7.78 12.11
CA TYR A 270 0.08 8.84 12.83
C TYR A 270 -0.27 8.82 14.32
N ALA A 271 -1.57 8.84 14.65
CA ALA A 271 -2.05 8.80 16.02
C ALA A 271 -1.62 7.51 16.73
N MET A 272 -1.68 6.35 16.06
CA MET A 272 -1.20 5.09 16.62
C MET A 272 0.33 5.09 16.85
N SER A 273 1.13 5.63 15.92
CA SER A 273 2.59 5.76 16.12
C SER A 273 2.93 6.67 17.30
N GLU A 274 2.35 7.87 17.37
CA GLU A 274 2.56 8.79 18.50
C GLU A 274 2.15 8.16 19.83
N TYR A 275 1.01 7.46 19.87
CA TYR A 275 0.52 6.83 21.10
C TYR A 275 1.48 5.72 21.58
N ILE A 276 1.92 4.83 20.69
CA ILE A 276 2.87 3.77 21.04
C ILE A 276 4.21 4.37 21.48
N ILE A 277 4.75 5.36 20.76
CA ILE A 277 6.03 6.02 21.12
C ILE A 277 5.96 6.68 22.50
N ARG A 278 4.82 7.29 22.87
CA ARG A 278 4.62 7.94 24.17
C ARG A 278 4.33 6.97 25.32
N ASN A 279 3.86 5.76 25.02
CA ASN A 279 3.45 4.76 26.02
C ASN A 279 4.20 3.44 25.86
N TYR A 280 5.44 3.47 25.35
CA TYR A 280 6.16 2.28 24.85
C TYR A 280 6.24 1.14 25.87
N ILE A 281 6.44 1.45 27.16
CA ILE A 281 6.47 0.49 28.28
C ILE A 281 5.23 -0.42 28.31
N SER A 282 4.06 0.09 27.90
CA SER A 282 2.79 -0.66 27.84
C SER A 282 2.65 -1.55 26.59
N TYR A 283 3.63 -1.54 25.69
CA TYR A 283 3.64 -2.25 24.41
C TYR A 283 4.86 -3.15 24.19
N GLY A 284 5.93 -2.98 25.00
CA GLY A 284 7.18 -3.76 24.95
C GLY A 284 8.31 -3.05 24.22
#